data_AF-A0A5U1K8R1-F1
#
_entry.id   AF-A0A5U1K8R1-F1
#
_cell.length_a   1.000
_cell.length_b   1.000
_cell.length_c   1.000
_cell.angle_alpha   90.00
_cell.angle_beta   90.00
_cell.angle_gamma   90.00
#
_symmetry.space_group_name_H-M   'P 1'
#
loop_
_entity.id
_entity.type
_entity.pdbx_description
1 polymer ?
#
loop_
_entity_poly.entity_id
_entity_poly.type
_entity_poly.pdbx_seq_one_letter_code
_entity_poly.pdbx_strand_id
1 'polypeptide(L)'
;PGYQKQQGEVYRALLQTPATSPAPEPVAPALDGHSQSFGRVLTIVGGDCALLEHAGTIQLLSLPVAERWLRQAQLTPGQSPVCAQPLLIPLRLKVSADEKAALQKAQSLLGELGIEFQSDAQHVTIRAVPLPLRQQNLQILIPELIGYLAQQTTFATVNIAQWIARNVQSEHPQWSMAQAISLLADVERLCPQLVKAPPGGLLQPVDLHSAMNALKHE
;
A
#
# COMPACT_ATOMS: atom_id res chain seq x y z
N PRO A 1 63.10 -22.55 -18.10
CA PRO A 1 62.08 -22.54 -17.02
C PRO A 1 60.92 -23.46 -17.40
N GLY A 2 61.03 -24.73 -16.98
CA GLY A 2 60.18 -25.83 -17.45
C GLY A 2 58.85 -25.92 -16.71
N TYR A 3 57.78 -26.14 -17.48
CA TYR A 3 56.44 -26.42 -16.97
C TYR A 3 56.45 -27.78 -16.23
N GLN A 4 56.35 -27.74 -14.90
CA GLN A 4 56.37 -28.93 -14.05
C GLN A 4 54.98 -29.59 -14.08
N LYS A 5 54.88 -30.80 -14.68
CA LYS A 5 53.62 -31.55 -14.86
C LYS A 5 52.75 -31.66 -13.61
N GLN A 6 53.36 -31.71 -12.42
CA GLN A 6 52.64 -31.78 -11.14
C GLN A 6 51.81 -30.52 -10.84
N GLN A 7 52.22 -29.33 -11.31
CA GLN A 7 51.47 -28.09 -11.07
C GLN A 7 50.24 -27.97 -12.00
N GLY A 8 50.30 -28.57 -13.19
CA GLY A 8 49.17 -28.61 -14.13
C GLY A 8 48.02 -29.50 -13.65
N GLU A 9 48.31 -30.57 -12.92
CA GLU A 9 47.29 -31.48 -12.37
C GLU A 9 46.50 -30.84 -11.22
N VAL A 10 47.18 -30.09 -10.34
CA VAL A 10 46.53 -29.34 -9.25
C VAL A 10 45.61 -28.25 -9.80
N TYR A 11 46.05 -27.54 -10.84
CA TYR A 11 45.22 -26.53 -11.50
C TYR A 11 43.98 -27.14 -12.18
N ARG A 12 44.12 -28.34 -12.75
CA ARG A 12 43.00 -29.06 -13.38
C ARG A 12 41.99 -29.57 -12.34
N ALA A 13 42.45 -29.95 -11.15
CA ALA A 13 41.57 -30.36 -10.05
C ALA A 13 40.76 -29.17 -9.49
N LEU A 14 41.33 -27.95 -9.47
CA LEU A 14 40.62 -26.74 -9.02
C LEU A 14 39.58 -26.23 -10.02
N LEU A 15 39.69 -26.58 -11.30
CA LEU A 15 38.72 -26.23 -12.35
C LEU A 15 37.56 -27.23 -12.49
N GLN A 16 37.58 -28.34 -11.73
CA GLN A 16 36.47 -29.28 -11.70
C GLN A 16 35.42 -28.84 -10.68
N THR A 17 34.44 -28.07 -11.15
CA THR A 17 33.21 -27.84 -10.40
C THR A 17 32.44 -29.17 -10.32
N PRO A 18 32.13 -29.71 -9.14
CA PRO A 18 31.33 -30.91 -9.04
C PRO A 18 29.93 -30.64 -9.61
N ALA A 19 29.47 -31.53 -10.50
CA ALA A 19 28.11 -31.49 -11.02
C ALA A 19 27.15 -31.87 -9.89
N THR A 20 26.58 -30.87 -9.21
CA THR A 20 25.46 -31.05 -8.29
C THR A 20 24.29 -31.57 -9.10
N SER A 21 23.85 -32.79 -8.83
CA SER A 21 22.58 -33.32 -9.34
C SER A 21 21.47 -32.30 -9.06
N PRO A 22 20.48 -32.13 -9.98
CA PRO A 22 19.36 -31.25 -9.70
C PRO A 22 18.67 -31.77 -8.44
N ALA A 23 18.80 -31.02 -7.35
CA ALA A 23 17.96 -31.22 -6.19
C ALA A 23 16.51 -31.11 -6.69
N PRO A 24 15.58 -31.98 -6.25
CA PRO A 24 14.18 -31.80 -6.57
C PRO A 24 13.82 -30.37 -6.19
N GLU A 25 13.26 -29.61 -7.15
CA GLU A 25 12.73 -28.28 -6.88
C GLU A 25 11.90 -28.39 -5.60
N PRO A 26 12.16 -27.55 -4.57
CA PRO A 26 11.24 -27.48 -3.47
C PRO A 26 9.91 -27.07 -4.08
N VAL A 27 8.98 -28.01 -4.16
CA VAL A 27 7.57 -27.72 -4.33
C VAL A 27 7.30 -26.68 -3.26
N ALA A 28 7.09 -25.44 -3.68
CA ALA A 28 6.77 -24.37 -2.75
C ALA A 28 5.65 -24.94 -1.87
N PRO A 29 5.81 -24.97 -0.53
CA PRO A 29 4.72 -25.42 0.31
C PRO A 29 3.51 -24.61 -0.11
N ALA A 30 2.42 -25.31 -0.46
CA ALA A 30 1.13 -24.67 -0.62
C ALA A 30 0.99 -23.78 0.61
N LEU A 31 0.95 -22.46 0.37
CA LEU A 31 1.03 -21.45 1.43
C LEU A 31 -0.03 -21.84 2.47
N ASP A 32 0.40 -22.48 3.55
CA ASP A 32 -0.45 -22.81 4.68
C ASP A 32 -0.92 -21.45 5.16
N GLY A 33 -2.17 -21.16 4.81
CA GLY A 33 -2.73 -19.82 4.91
C GLY A 33 -2.45 -19.31 6.29
N HIS A 34 -1.78 -18.15 6.36
CA HIS A 34 -1.68 -17.40 7.59
C HIS A 34 -3.08 -17.42 8.21
N SER A 35 -3.26 -17.97 9.41
CA SER A 35 -4.60 -18.14 10.02
C SER A 35 -5.31 -16.79 10.28
N GLN A 36 -4.70 -15.69 9.83
CA GLN A 36 -5.18 -14.32 9.81
C GLN A 36 -4.85 -13.69 8.44
N SER A 37 -5.39 -14.26 7.35
CA SER A 37 -5.33 -13.73 5.97
C SER A 37 -6.74 -13.61 5.38
N PHE A 38 -6.92 -12.74 4.39
CA PHE A 38 -8.14 -12.67 3.57
C PHE A 38 -8.34 -13.91 2.69
N GLY A 39 -7.35 -14.78 2.57
CA GLY A 39 -7.40 -16.00 1.76
C GLY A 39 -6.82 -15.83 0.36
N ARG A 40 -7.18 -16.74 -0.53
CA ARG A 40 -6.64 -16.82 -1.88
C ARG A 40 -7.45 -15.97 -2.85
N VAL A 41 -6.79 -15.07 -3.58
CA VAL A 41 -7.40 -14.36 -4.71
C VAL A 41 -7.67 -15.34 -5.86
N LEU A 42 -8.92 -15.43 -6.29
CA LEU A 42 -9.37 -16.28 -7.39
C LEU A 42 -9.42 -15.53 -8.72
N THR A 43 -10.05 -14.35 -8.75
CA THR A 43 -10.19 -13.52 -9.95
C THR A 43 -10.52 -12.07 -9.58
N ILE A 44 -10.39 -11.17 -10.56
CA ILE A 44 -10.89 -9.79 -10.49
C ILE A 44 -12.29 -9.73 -11.10
N VAL A 45 -13.24 -9.12 -10.38
CA VAL A 45 -14.64 -8.96 -10.76
C VAL A 45 -14.94 -7.47 -10.89
N GLY A 46 -15.63 -7.06 -11.95
CA GLY A 46 -16.03 -5.67 -12.16
C GLY A 46 -14.88 -4.67 -12.40
N GLY A 47 -13.63 -5.17 -12.45
CA GLY A 47 -12.42 -4.36 -12.64
C GLY A 47 -11.81 -3.80 -11.35
N ASP A 48 -12.49 -3.87 -10.21
CA ASP A 48 -12.09 -3.27 -8.94
C ASP A 48 -12.40 -4.12 -7.69
N CYS A 49 -12.98 -5.30 -7.86
CA CYS A 49 -13.24 -6.23 -6.76
C CYS A 49 -12.43 -7.51 -6.95
N ALA A 50 -11.98 -8.11 -5.86
CA ALA A 50 -11.33 -9.41 -5.85
C ALA A 50 -12.28 -10.47 -5.29
N LEU A 51 -12.48 -11.57 -6.04
CA LEU A 51 -13.14 -12.75 -5.54
C LEU A 51 -12.11 -13.60 -4.77
N LEU A 52 -12.41 -13.94 -3.54
CA LEU A 52 -11.52 -14.61 -2.61
C LEU A 52 -12.10 -15.95 -2.18
N GLU A 53 -11.23 -16.91 -1.91
CA GLU A 53 -11.54 -18.14 -1.20
C GLU A 53 -10.80 -18.17 0.14
N HIS A 54 -11.54 -18.41 1.22
CA HIS A 54 -10.97 -18.60 2.53
C HIS A 54 -11.77 -19.66 3.30
N ALA A 55 -11.09 -20.73 3.73
CA ALA A 55 -11.66 -21.83 4.50
C ALA A 55 -12.95 -22.42 3.87
N GLY A 56 -12.98 -22.53 2.54
CA GLY A 56 -14.12 -23.06 1.79
C GLY A 56 -15.28 -22.07 1.61
N THR A 57 -15.13 -20.81 2.04
CA THR A 57 -16.10 -19.75 1.79
C THR A 57 -15.63 -18.84 0.67
N ILE A 58 -16.56 -18.37 -0.16
CA ILE A 58 -16.29 -17.39 -1.21
C ILE A 58 -16.71 -16.01 -0.74
N GLN A 59 -15.84 -15.03 -0.94
CA GLN A 59 -16.04 -13.66 -0.50
C GLN A 59 -15.65 -12.69 -1.62
N LEU A 60 -16.27 -11.51 -1.63
CA LEU A 60 -15.96 -10.43 -2.54
C LEU A 60 -15.37 -9.28 -1.75
N LEU A 61 -14.17 -8.84 -2.14
CA LEU A 61 -13.44 -7.74 -1.51
C LEU A 61 -13.34 -6.54 -2.45
N SER A 62 -13.59 -5.34 -1.93
CA SER A 62 -13.39 -4.09 -2.67
C SER A 62 -11.93 -3.63 -2.59
N LEU A 63 -11.24 -3.63 -3.74
CA LEU A 63 -9.83 -3.23 -3.82
C LEU A 63 -9.63 -1.73 -3.55
N PRO A 64 -10.48 -0.81 -4.07
CA PRO A 64 -10.37 0.62 -3.73
C PRO A 64 -10.51 0.90 -2.24
N VAL A 65 -11.37 0.16 -1.54
CA VAL A 65 -11.55 0.31 -0.09
C VAL A 65 -10.32 -0.23 0.65
N ALA A 66 -9.80 -1.40 0.27
CA ALA A 66 -8.58 -1.96 0.83
C ALA A 66 -7.37 -1.03 0.64
N GLU A 67 -7.22 -0.46 -0.56
CA GLU A 67 -6.16 0.48 -0.92
C GLU A 67 -6.22 1.76 -0.09
N ARG A 68 -7.43 2.28 0.16
CA ARG A 68 -7.64 3.42 1.07
C ARG A 68 -7.19 3.11 2.49
N TRP A 69 -7.53 1.93 3.01
CA TRP A 69 -7.07 1.51 4.34
C TRP A 69 -5.55 1.38 4.41
N LEU A 70 -4.93 0.80 3.38
CA LEU A 70 -3.48 0.71 3.28
C LEU A 70 -2.82 2.08 3.31
N ARG A 71 -3.29 3.01 2.48
CA ARG A 71 -2.77 4.40 2.46
C ARG A 71 -2.92 5.08 3.81
N GLN A 72 -4.07 4.93 4.47
CA GLN A 72 -4.28 5.50 5.80
C GLN A 72 -3.25 4.95 6.80
N ALA A 73 -2.99 3.64 6.79
CA ALA A 73 -1.99 3.03 7.67
C ALA A 73 -0.56 3.49 7.34
N GLN A 74 -0.21 3.64 6.06
CA GLN A 74 1.10 4.15 5.63
C GLN A 74 1.33 5.63 5.99
N LEU A 75 0.25 6.43 6.05
CA LEU A 75 0.30 7.84 6.43
C LEU A 75 0.20 8.04 7.94
N THR A 76 -0.36 7.10 8.69
CA THR A 76 -0.50 7.25 10.14
C THR A 76 0.86 6.96 10.80
N PRO A 77 1.42 7.89 11.59
CA PRO A 77 2.70 7.66 12.27
C PRO A 77 2.57 6.47 13.22
N GLY A 78 3.52 5.55 13.14
CA GLY A 78 3.67 4.46 14.09
C GLY A 78 4.50 4.90 15.30
N GLN A 79 5.58 4.17 15.58
CA GLN A 79 6.56 4.59 16.59
C GLN A 79 7.49 5.73 16.12
N SER A 80 7.56 5.96 14.80
CA SER A 80 8.37 6.99 14.17
C SER A 80 7.52 7.81 13.19
N PRO A 81 7.87 9.09 12.96
CA PRO A 81 7.21 9.92 11.96
C PRO A 81 7.38 9.32 10.56
N VAL A 82 6.43 9.62 9.68
CA VAL A 82 6.48 9.18 8.29
C VAL A 82 7.62 9.92 7.58
N CYS A 83 8.45 9.17 6.85
CA CYS A 83 9.60 9.74 6.16
C CYS A 83 9.16 10.75 5.08
N ALA A 84 9.58 12.01 5.25
CA ALA A 84 9.37 13.08 4.27
C ALA A 84 10.35 12.96 3.10
N GLN A 85 9.84 13.03 1.87
CA GLN A 85 10.67 13.00 0.66
C GLN A 85 10.65 14.35 -0.05
N PRO A 86 11.82 14.99 -0.23
CA PRO A 86 11.90 16.26 -0.94
C PRO A 86 11.28 16.21 -2.35
N LEU A 87 10.56 17.27 -2.70
CA LEU A 87 10.07 17.51 -4.04
C LEU A 87 11.23 18.00 -4.92
N LEU A 88 11.29 17.51 -6.16
CA LEU A 88 12.26 18.00 -7.14
C LEU A 88 12.02 19.47 -7.46
N ILE A 89 10.76 19.86 -7.52
CA ILE A 89 10.31 21.25 -7.68
C ILE A 89 9.37 21.55 -6.51
N PRO A 90 9.74 22.46 -5.60
CA PRO A 90 8.86 22.88 -4.51
C PRO A 90 7.54 23.45 -5.06
N LEU A 91 6.41 23.04 -4.47
CA LEU A 91 5.09 23.49 -4.90
C LEU A 91 4.71 24.76 -4.14
N ARG A 92 4.71 25.90 -4.84
CA ARG A 92 4.33 27.20 -4.28
C ARG A 92 2.86 27.50 -4.57
N LEU A 93 2.08 27.74 -3.52
CA LEU A 93 0.65 27.99 -3.55
C LEU A 93 0.35 29.32 -2.89
N LYS A 94 -0.55 30.12 -3.46
CA LYS A 94 -1.10 31.31 -2.81
C LYS A 94 -2.14 30.87 -1.79
N VAL A 95 -2.08 31.42 -0.58
CA VAL A 95 -3.00 31.09 0.53
C VAL A 95 -3.58 32.37 1.13
N SER A 96 -4.82 32.28 1.61
CA SER A 96 -5.46 33.31 2.42
C SER A 96 -4.87 33.38 3.84
N ALA A 97 -5.22 34.41 4.60
CA ALA A 97 -4.77 34.55 5.99
C ALA A 97 -5.29 33.41 6.89
N ASP A 98 -6.54 33.00 6.69
CA ASP A 98 -7.18 31.95 7.49
C ASP A 98 -6.57 30.57 7.19
N GLU A 99 -6.35 30.25 5.91
CA GLU A 99 -5.67 29.03 5.48
C GLU A 99 -4.23 28.96 6.01
N LYS A 100 -3.51 30.08 5.98
CA LYS A 100 -2.17 30.16 6.55
C LYS A 100 -2.19 29.92 8.07
N ALA A 101 -3.16 30.49 8.78
CA ALA A 101 -3.31 30.25 10.22
C ALA A 101 -3.63 28.78 10.52
N ALA A 102 -4.46 28.13 9.70
CA ALA A 102 -4.75 26.70 9.82
C ALA A 102 -3.51 25.83 9.57
N LEU A 103 -2.73 26.15 8.54
CA LEU A 103 -1.46 25.47 8.26
C LEU A 103 -0.45 25.62 9.41
N GLN A 104 -0.32 26.81 9.97
CA GLN A 104 0.55 27.05 11.13
C GLN A 104 0.12 26.21 12.34
N LYS A 105 -1.18 26.13 12.62
CA LYS A 105 -1.73 25.26 13.69
C LYS A 105 -1.46 23.78 13.43
N ALA A 106 -1.56 23.35 12.16
CA ALA A 106 -1.37 21.96 11.75
C ALA A 106 0.10 21.58 11.47
N GLN A 107 1.06 22.51 11.59
CA GLN A 107 2.44 22.33 11.13
C GLN A 107 3.13 21.11 11.74
N SER A 108 3.00 20.91 13.06
CA SER A 108 3.59 19.74 13.73
C SER A 108 2.99 18.43 13.22
N LEU A 109 1.66 18.38 13.09
CA LEU A 109 0.93 17.18 12.66
C LEU A 109 1.25 16.85 11.20
N LEU A 110 1.33 17.86 10.33
CA LEU A 110 1.73 17.68 8.94
C LEU A 110 3.19 17.18 8.85
N GLY A 111 4.08 17.68 9.72
CA GLY A 111 5.44 17.17 9.85
C GLY A 111 5.51 15.69 10.25
N GLU A 112 4.67 15.24 11.19
CA GLU A 112 4.55 13.82 11.56
C GLU A 112 4.09 12.94 10.39
N LEU A 113 3.24 13.48 9.52
CA LEU A 113 2.77 12.85 8.28
C LEU A 113 3.80 12.93 7.14
N GLY A 114 4.99 13.51 7.36
CA GLY A 114 6.02 13.68 6.34
C GLY A 114 5.75 14.79 5.33
N ILE A 115 4.85 15.73 5.64
CA ILE A 115 4.53 16.90 4.82
C ILE A 115 5.27 18.12 5.39
N GLU A 116 6.27 18.59 4.66
CA GLU A 116 7.06 19.76 5.05
C GLU A 116 6.74 20.95 4.15
N PHE A 117 6.54 22.10 4.78
CA PHE A 117 6.28 23.34 4.05
C PHE A 117 6.94 24.54 4.71
N GLN A 118 7.13 25.59 3.92
CA GLN A 118 7.56 26.91 4.37
C GLN A 118 6.49 27.93 3.99
N SER A 119 6.13 28.81 4.92
CA SER A 119 5.19 29.89 4.68
C SER A 119 5.92 31.23 4.52
N ASP A 120 5.56 32.00 3.49
CA ASP A 120 5.94 33.40 3.33
C ASP A 120 4.74 34.33 3.57
N ALA A 121 4.80 35.60 3.13
CA ALA A 121 3.74 36.58 3.36
C ALA A 121 2.36 36.12 2.82
N GLN A 122 2.29 35.62 1.58
CA GLN A 122 1.03 35.27 0.91
C GLN A 122 1.04 33.86 0.28
N HIS A 123 2.15 33.14 0.40
CA HIS A 123 2.33 31.83 -0.20
C HIS A 123 2.80 30.81 0.83
N VAL A 124 2.49 29.56 0.53
CA VAL A 124 3.09 28.40 1.16
C VAL A 124 3.81 27.60 0.09
N THR A 125 5.01 27.14 0.42
CA THR A 125 5.84 26.31 -0.45
C THR A 125 5.98 24.94 0.19
N ILE A 126 5.37 23.92 -0.41
CA ILE A 126 5.57 22.53 -0.01
C ILE A 126 6.94 22.09 -0.52
N ARG A 127 7.76 21.53 0.38
CA ARG A 127 9.13 21.10 0.09
C ARG A 127 9.28 19.59 0.11
N ALA A 128 8.51 18.89 0.94
CA ALA A 128 8.55 17.44 1.03
C ALA A 128 7.15 16.88 1.30
N VAL A 129 6.92 15.66 0.82
CA VAL A 129 5.69 14.89 1.04
C VAL A 129 6.07 13.43 1.32
N PRO A 130 5.21 12.64 2.00
CA PRO A 130 5.48 11.23 2.24
C PRO A 130 5.38 10.41 0.93
N LEU A 131 6.00 9.23 0.92
CA LEU A 131 6.03 8.34 -0.25
C LEU A 131 4.66 8.09 -0.90
N PRO A 132 3.56 7.82 -0.15
CA PRO A 132 2.26 7.54 -0.75
C PRO A 132 1.67 8.70 -1.57
N LEU A 133 2.19 9.92 -1.41
CA LEU A 133 1.73 11.11 -2.14
C LEU A 133 2.60 11.48 -3.34
N ARG A 134 3.72 10.77 -3.55
CA ARG A 134 4.72 11.15 -4.56
C ARG A 134 4.16 11.17 -5.99
N GLN A 135 3.31 10.22 -6.33
CA GLN A 135 2.71 10.08 -7.68
C GLN A 135 1.38 10.82 -7.83
N GLN A 136 0.91 11.46 -6.76
CA GLN A 136 -0.39 12.13 -6.76
C GLN A 136 -0.29 13.54 -7.34
N ASN A 137 -1.43 14.05 -7.84
CA ASN A 137 -1.49 15.42 -8.32
C ASN A 137 -1.52 16.41 -7.13
N LEU A 138 -0.33 16.76 -6.64
CA LEU A 138 -0.16 17.64 -5.48
C LEU A 138 -0.73 19.05 -5.73
N GLN A 139 -0.85 19.50 -6.98
CA GLN A 139 -1.47 20.78 -7.31
C GLN A 139 -2.98 20.80 -7.08
N ILE A 140 -3.62 19.62 -6.97
CA ILE A 140 -5.04 19.49 -6.61
C ILE A 140 -5.15 19.11 -5.12
N LEU A 141 -4.43 18.07 -4.70
CA LEU A 141 -4.55 17.51 -3.36
C LEU A 141 -4.15 18.50 -2.25
N ILE A 142 -3.07 19.26 -2.43
CA ILE A 142 -2.59 20.16 -1.37
C ILE A 142 -3.55 21.35 -1.17
N PRO A 143 -4.03 22.07 -2.20
CA PRO A 143 -5.06 23.08 -2.01
C PRO A 143 -6.32 22.56 -1.32
N GLU A 144 -6.80 21.37 -1.70
CA GLU A 144 -7.96 20.75 -1.05
C GLU A 144 -7.69 20.42 0.43
N LEU A 145 -6.49 19.92 0.74
CA LEU A 145 -6.06 19.67 2.13
C LEU A 145 -6.04 20.97 2.94
N ILE A 146 -5.52 22.05 2.36
CA ILE A 146 -5.49 23.38 3.00
C ILE A 146 -6.92 23.86 3.27
N GLY A 147 -7.82 23.74 2.29
CA GLY A 147 -9.24 24.07 2.45
C GLY A 147 -9.92 23.24 3.53
N TYR A 148 -9.64 21.94 3.60
CA TYR A 148 -10.11 21.06 4.66
C TYR A 148 -9.62 21.51 6.04
N LEU A 149 -8.33 21.78 6.19
CA LEU A 149 -7.72 22.24 7.44
C LEU A 149 -8.29 23.57 7.91
N ALA A 150 -8.57 24.50 7.00
CA ALA A 150 -9.17 25.80 7.31
C ALA A 150 -10.58 25.68 7.92
N GLN A 151 -11.30 24.59 7.62
CA GLN A 151 -12.63 24.32 8.17
C GLN A 151 -12.59 23.56 9.50
N GLN A 152 -11.42 23.08 9.95
CA GLN A 152 -11.31 22.31 11.19
C GLN A 152 -11.12 23.20 12.41
N THR A 153 -11.82 22.86 13.49
CA THR A 153 -11.61 23.45 14.81
C THR A 153 -10.63 22.63 15.65
N THR A 154 -10.59 21.32 15.44
CA THR A 154 -9.72 20.37 16.15
C THR A 154 -8.87 19.62 15.14
N PHE A 155 -7.57 19.53 15.40
CA PHE A 155 -6.62 18.85 14.52
C PHE A 155 -6.13 17.56 15.17
N ALA A 156 -6.12 16.48 14.41
CA ALA A 156 -5.57 15.21 14.84
C ALA A 156 -4.91 14.50 13.65
N THR A 157 -3.73 13.94 13.86
CA THR A 157 -2.94 13.28 12.81
C THR A 157 -3.74 12.18 12.11
N VAL A 158 -4.51 11.39 12.86
CA VAL A 158 -5.38 10.33 12.31
C VAL A 158 -6.47 10.87 11.38
N ASN A 159 -7.07 12.02 11.69
CA ASN A 159 -8.12 12.61 10.87
C ASN A 159 -7.55 13.16 9.56
N ILE A 160 -6.37 13.78 9.63
CA ILE A 160 -5.67 14.30 8.44
C ILE A 160 -5.22 13.13 7.56
N ALA A 161 -4.60 12.08 8.12
CA ALA A 161 -4.21 10.89 7.38
C ALA A 161 -5.41 10.20 6.71
N GLN A 162 -6.53 10.07 7.44
CA GLN A 162 -7.76 9.51 6.90
C GLN A 162 -8.36 10.37 5.78
N TRP A 163 -8.35 11.69 5.94
CA TRP A 163 -8.81 12.61 4.90
C TRP A 163 -7.95 12.47 3.64
N ILE A 164 -6.61 12.47 3.78
CA ILE A 164 -5.69 12.30 2.65
C ILE A 164 -5.97 10.97 1.96
N ALA A 165 -6.03 9.87 2.70
CA ALA A 165 -6.26 8.54 2.14
C ALA A 165 -7.59 8.42 1.36
N ARG A 166 -8.60 9.21 1.71
CA ARG A 166 -9.90 9.26 1.02
C ARG A 166 -9.88 10.08 -0.26
N ASN A 167 -9.06 11.14 -0.32
CA ASN A 167 -9.02 12.09 -1.44
C ASN A 167 -7.88 11.79 -2.43
N VAL A 168 -6.98 10.88 -2.08
CA VAL A 168 -6.00 10.32 -3.01
C VAL A 168 -6.70 9.40 -4.02
N GLN A 169 -6.42 9.62 -5.31
CA GLN A 169 -6.97 8.81 -6.38
C GLN A 169 -6.27 7.45 -6.45
N SER A 170 -7.02 6.41 -6.80
CA SER A 170 -6.41 5.12 -7.12
C SER A 170 -5.56 5.26 -8.37
N GLU A 171 -4.36 4.69 -8.34
CA GLU A 171 -3.46 4.66 -9.50
C GLU A 171 -3.88 3.57 -10.50
N HIS A 172 -4.91 2.78 -10.16
CA HIS A 172 -5.36 1.62 -10.92
C HIS A 172 -6.75 1.84 -11.51
N PRO A 173 -6.86 2.22 -12.79
CA PRO A 173 -8.16 2.28 -13.48
C PRO A 173 -8.78 0.89 -13.67
N GLN A 174 -7.94 -0.15 -13.77
CA GLN A 174 -8.33 -1.55 -13.76
C GLN A 174 -7.31 -2.35 -12.95
N TRP A 175 -7.80 -3.23 -12.09
CA TRP A 175 -6.97 -4.07 -11.24
C TRP A 175 -6.59 -5.37 -11.94
N SER A 176 -5.33 -5.77 -11.77
CA SER A 176 -4.84 -7.10 -12.12
C SER A 176 -4.76 -8.01 -10.89
N MET A 177 -4.71 -9.31 -11.13
CA MET A 177 -4.52 -10.32 -10.08
C MET A 177 -3.26 -10.05 -9.24
N ALA A 178 -2.14 -9.73 -9.88
CA ALA A 178 -0.88 -9.46 -9.18
C ALA A 178 -0.97 -8.22 -8.28
N GLN A 179 -1.62 -7.15 -8.75
CA GLN A 179 -1.84 -5.94 -7.93
C GLN A 179 -2.74 -6.23 -6.74
N ALA A 180 -3.82 -6.99 -6.93
CA ALA A 180 -4.72 -7.38 -5.84
C ALA A 180 -3.99 -8.21 -4.78
N ILE A 181 -3.19 -9.21 -5.20
CA ILE A 181 -2.42 -10.06 -4.27
C ILE A 181 -1.43 -9.20 -3.47
N SER A 182 -0.65 -8.34 -4.13
CA SER A 182 0.31 -7.45 -3.47
C SER A 182 -0.37 -6.50 -2.50
N LEU A 183 -1.50 -5.90 -2.91
CA LEU A 183 -2.29 -5.02 -2.05
C LEU A 183 -2.74 -5.75 -0.79
N LEU A 184 -3.33 -6.93 -0.93
CA LEU A 184 -3.87 -7.68 0.20
C LEU A 184 -2.77 -8.14 1.15
N ALA A 185 -1.62 -8.57 0.64
CA ALA A 185 -0.46 -8.91 1.47
C ALA A 185 0.01 -7.70 2.30
N ASP A 186 0.04 -6.50 1.71
CA ASP A 186 0.39 -5.27 2.42
C ASP A 186 -0.67 -4.86 3.45
N VAL A 187 -1.96 -5.02 3.13
CA VAL A 187 -3.07 -4.76 4.06
C VAL A 187 -3.03 -5.73 5.23
N GLU A 188 -2.79 -7.02 5.01
CA GLU A 188 -2.67 -8.01 6.08
C GLU A 188 -1.51 -7.67 7.04
N ARG A 189 -0.40 -7.17 6.47
CA ARG A 189 0.78 -6.78 7.23
C ARG A 189 0.59 -5.50 8.05
N LEU A 190 -0.03 -4.46 7.46
CA LEU A 190 -0.14 -3.13 8.08
C LEU A 190 -1.48 -2.89 8.80
N CYS A 191 -2.51 -3.67 8.49
CA CYS A 191 -3.86 -3.54 9.02
C CYS A 191 -4.43 -4.88 9.49
N PRO A 192 -3.77 -5.60 10.43
CA PRO A 192 -4.24 -6.92 10.89
C PRO A 192 -5.65 -6.88 11.50
N GLN A 193 -6.10 -5.73 11.99
CA GLN A 193 -7.47 -5.53 12.48
C GLN A 193 -8.54 -5.71 11.39
N LEU A 194 -8.23 -5.40 10.12
CA LEU A 194 -9.18 -5.54 9.02
C LEU A 194 -9.39 -7.00 8.62
N VAL A 195 -8.40 -7.85 8.85
CA VAL A 195 -8.54 -9.29 8.61
C VAL A 195 -9.40 -9.92 9.70
N LYS A 196 -9.24 -9.49 10.96
CA LYS A 196 -9.99 -10.00 12.11
C LYS A 196 -11.45 -9.56 12.10
N ALA A 197 -11.71 -8.31 11.72
CA ALA A 197 -13.05 -7.71 11.72
C ALA A 197 -13.21 -6.80 10.49
N PRO A 198 -13.38 -7.37 9.29
CA PRO A 198 -13.53 -6.59 8.08
C PRO A 198 -14.85 -5.81 8.11
N PRO A 199 -14.85 -4.50 7.83
CA PRO A 199 -16.10 -3.75 7.71
C PRO A 199 -16.87 -4.22 6.46
N GLY A 200 -18.21 -4.13 6.50
CA GLY A 200 -19.04 -4.56 5.36
C GLY A 200 -18.77 -3.82 4.05
N GLY A 201 -18.20 -2.62 4.09
CA GLY A 201 -17.76 -1.93 2.86
C GLY A 201 -16.48 -2.50 2.24
N LEU A 202 -15.73 -3.32 2.97
CA LEU A 202 -14.48 -3.93 2.50
C LEU A 202 -14.70 -5.35 1.97
N LEU A 203 -15.40 -6.19 2.73
CA LEU A 203 -15.53 -7.62 2.44
C LEU A 203 -16.98 -8.06 2.64
N GLN A 204 -17.50 -8.82 1.68
CA GLN A 204 -18.85 -9.39 1.71
C GLN A 204 -18.82 -10.88 1.36
N PRO A 205 -19.58 -11.73 2.07
CA PRO A 205 -19.74 -13.12 1.66
C PRO A 205 -20.54 -13.21 0.35
N VAL A 206 -20.16 -14.14 -0.53
CA VAL A 206 -20.93 -14.46 -1.74
C VAL A 206 -21.80 -15.67 -1.45
N ASP A 207 -23.12 -15.51 -1.53
CA ASP A 207 -24.04 -16.64 -1.34
C ASP A 207 -24.05 -17.55 -2.58
N LEU A 208 -23.58 -18.79 -2.38
CA LEU A 208 -23.61 -19.84 -3.40
C LEU A 208 -24.77 -20.83 -3.21
N HIS A 209 -25.51 -20.78 -2.10
CA HIS A 209 -26.53 -21.79 -1.79
C HIS A 209 -27.64 -21.82 -2.83
N SER A 210 -28.07 -20.64 -3.29
CA SER A 210 -29.09 -20.51 -4.33
C SER A 210 -28.68 -21.20 -5.64
N ALA A 211 -27.42 -21.00 -6.07
CA ALA A 211 -26.89 -21.64 -7.27
C ALA A 211 -26.69 -23.15 -7.10
N MET A 212 -26.14 -23.58 -5.95
CA MET A 212 -25.94 -24.99 -5.64
C MET A 212 -27.26 -25.77 -5.55
N ASN A 213 -28.31 -25.16 -5.02
CA ASN A 213 -29.64 -25.78 -4.93
C ASN A 213 -30.28 -25.95 -6.31
N ALA A 214 -30.10 -24.99 -7.22
CA ALA A 214 -30.59 -25.11 -8.60
C ALA A 214 -29.97 -26.32 -9.32
N LEU A 215 -28.68 -26.59 -9.08
CA LEU A 215 -27.96 -27.71 -9.70
C LEU A 215 -28.33 -29.11 -9.14
N LYS A 216 -29.05 -29.17 -8.01
CA LYS A 216 -29.47 -30.45 -7.39
C LYS A 216 -30.82 -30.96 -7.90
N HIS A 217 -31.58 -30.14 -8.62
CA HIS A 217 -32.95 -30.44 -9.04
C HIS A 217 -33.08 -30.64 -10.57
N GLU A 218 -32.00 -31.06 -11.23
CA GLU A 218 -32.05 -31.65 -12.58
C GLU A 218 -32.11 -33.18 -12.53
#